data_AF-A0A2H0BXE6-F1
#
_entry.id   AF-A0A2H0BXE6-F1
#
_cell.length_a   1.000
_cell.length_b   1.000
_cell.length_c   1.000
_cell.angle_alpha   90.00
_cell.angle_beta   90.00
_cell.angle_gamma   90.00
#
_symmetry.space_group_name_H-M   'P 1'
#
loop_
_entity.id
_entity.type
_entity.pdbx_description
1 polymer ?
#
loop_
_entity_poly.entity_id
_entity_poly.type
_entity_poly.pdbx_seq_one_letter_code
_entity_poly.pdbx_strand_id
1 'polypeptide(L)' 'MENIILIGMKACGKSTVGKLFAQKLGIKFIELDQEIEKAHFIDKKEKLTFREIFKKHGADFFRTLEKK' A
#
# COMPACT_ATOMS: atom_id res chain seq x y z
N MET A 1 -11.18 -6.26 -15.43
CA MET A 1 -9.87 -6.71 -14.94
C MET A 1 -10.06 -7.18 -13.51
N GLU A 2 -9.61 -8.39 -13.20
CA GLU A 2 -9.72 -8.96 -11.86
C GLU A 2 -8.40 -8.75 -11.10
N ASN A 3 -8.51 -8.31 -9.85
CA ASN A 3 -7.36 -8.10 -8.96
C ASN A 3 -7.31 -9.22 -7.93
N ILE A 4 -6.10 -9.71 -7.64
CA ILE A 4 -5.86 -10.66 -6.55
C ILE A 4 -5.38 -9.88 -5.33
N ILE A 5 -6.15 -9.89 -4.25
CA ILE A 5 -5.86 -9.14 -3.03
C ILE A 5 -5.39 -10.10 -1.94
N LEU A 6 -4.16 -9.90 -1.45
CA LEU A 6 -3.61 -10.65 -0.32
C LEU A 6 -3.93 -9.92 0.98
N ILE A 7 -4.79 -10.51 1.82
CA ILE A 7 -5.15 -10.00 3.14
C ILE A 7 -4.49 -10.79 4.28
N GLY A 8 -4.37 -10.19 5.46
CA GLY A 8 -3.77 -10.82 6.65
C GLY A 8 -2.97 -9.83 7.49
N MET A 9 -2.47 -10.30 8.64
CA MET A 9 -1.73 -9.45 9.60
C MET A 9 -0.40 -8.92 9.04
N LYS A 10 0.09 -7.80 9.58
CA LYS A 10 1.45 -7.31 9.26
C LYS A 10 2.47 -8.40 9.58
N ALA A 11 3.53 -8.50 8.78
CA ALA A 11 4.60 -9.49 8.91
C ALA A 11 4.22 -10.97 8.68
N CYS A 12 2.98 -11.32 8.29
CA CYS A 12 2.63 -12.70 7.94
C CYS A 12 3.11 -13.15 6.54
N GLY A 13 4.02 -12.40 5.90
CA GLY A 13 4.64 -12.78 4.62
C GLY A 13 3.91 -12.36 3.35
N LYS A 14 2.83 -11.56 3.42
CA LYS A 14 2.02 -11.16 2.24
C LYS A 14 2.84 -10.53 1.11
N SER A 15 3.69 -9.56 1.43
CA SER A 15 4.54 -8.89 0.43
C SER A 15 5.52 -9.85 -0.22
N THR A 16 6.09 -10.79 0.55
CA THR A 16 7.01 -11.80 0.05
C THR A 16 6.31 -12.76 -0.91
N VAL A 17 5.17 -13.33 -0.47
CA VAL A 17 4.39 -14.27 -1.27
C VAL A 17 3.82 -13.58 -2.51
N GLY A 18 3.27 -12.37 -2.36
CA GLY A 18 2.67 -11.61 -3.44
C GLY A 18 3.65 -11.26 -4.55
N LYS A 19 4.88 -10.87 -4.22
CA LYS A 19 5.93 -10.63 -5.22
C LYS A 19 6.27 -11.89 -6.01
N LEU A 20 6.49 -13.01 -5.31
CA LEU A 20 6.80 -14.29 -5.95
C LEU A 20 5.63 -14.78 -6.81
N PHE A 21 4.41 -14.63 -6.31
CA PHE A 21 3.19 -15.01 -7.01
C PHE A 21 2.98 -14.18 -8.28
N ALA A 22 3.16 -12.86 -8.19
CA ALA A 22 3.06 -11.96 -9.33
C ALA A 22 4.10 -12.28 -10.42
N GLN A 23 5.35 -12.54 -10.00
CA GLN A 23 6.43 -12.94 -10.91
C GLN A 23 6.09 -14.25 -11.64
N LYS A 24 5.56 -15.26 -10.92
CA LYS A 24 5.19 -16.55 -11.50
C LYS A 24 4.05 -16.43 -12.52
N LEU A 25 3.10 -15.53 -12.30
CA LEU A 25 1.96 -15.32 -13.19
C LEU A 25 2.21 -14.26 -14.27
N GLY A 26 3.37 -13.58 -14.26
CA GLY A 26 3.65 -12.49 -15.19
C GLY A 26 2.71 -11.28 -15.01
N ILE A 27 2.17 -11.08 -13.81
CA ILE A 27 1.26 -9.97 -13.49
C ILE A 27 1.97 -8.88 -12.69
N LYS A 28 1.38 -7.68 -12.66
CA LYS A 28 1.89 -6.56 -11.87
C LYS A 28 1.68 -6.82 -10.37
N PHE A 29 2.75 -6.65 -9.59
CA PHE A 29 2.67 -6.56 -8.13
C PHE A 29 2.47 -5.10 -7.70
N ILE A 30 1.55 -4.86 -6.76
CA ILE A 30 1.29 -3.56 -6.16
C ILE A 30 1.36 -3.72 -4.64
N GLU A 31 2.10 -2.85 -3.95
CA GLU A 31 2.15 -2.80 -2.49
C GLU A 31 1.31 -1.63 -1.99
N LEU A 32 0.28 -1.90 -1.21
CA LEU A 32 -0.68 -0.88 -0.77
C LEU A 32 -0.01 0.25 0.03
N ASP A 33 0.93 -0.09 0.92
CA ASP A 33 1.66 0.90 1.72
C ASP A 33 2.38 1.93 0.81
N GLN A 34 2.92 1.49 -0.33
CA GLN A 34 3.61 2.38 -1.30
C GLN A 34 2.62 3.23 -2.11
N GLU A 35 1.46 2.70 -2.45
CA GLU A 35 0.43 3.49 -3.14
C GLU A 35 -0.12 4.60 -2.24
N ILE A 36 -0.23 4.36 -0.94
CA ILE A 36 -0.61 5.38 0.04
C ILE A 36 0.43 6.50 0.14
N GLU A 37 1.72 6.16 0.18
CA GLU A 37 2.81 7.14 0.15
C GLU A 37 2.79 7.99 -1.13
N LYS A 38 2.53 7.36 -2.29
CA LYS A 38 2.39 8.07 -3.57
C LYS A 38 1.18 8.99 -3.59
N ALA A 39 0.02 8.51 -3.13
CA ALA A 39 -1.21 9.30 -3.07
C ALA A 39 -1.04 10.52 -2.16
N HIS A 40 -0.41 10.34 -0.99
CA HIS A 40 -0.05 11.44 -0.09
C HIS A 40 0.88 12.44 -0.76
N PHE A 41 1.95 11.98 -1.43
CA PHE A 41 2.88 12.87 -2.13
C PHE A 41 2.19 13.67 -3.25
N ILE A 42 1.29 13.05 -4.01
CA ILE A 42 0.54 13.73 -5.07
C ILE A 42 -0.29 14.88 -4.49
N ASP A 43 -0.98 14.65 -3.38
CA ASP A 43 -1.92 15.59 -2.76
C ASP A 43 -1.24 16.66 -1.90
N LYS A 44 -0.18 16.30 -1.17
CA LYS A 44 0.47 17.15 -0.17
C LYS A 44 1.83 17.68 -0.60
N LYS A 45 2.40 17.16 -1.69
CA LYS A 45 3.75 17.51 -2.18
C LYS A 45 4.83 17.33 -1.13
N GLU A 46 4.62 16.41 -0.21
CA GLU A 46 5.51 16.09 0.91
C GLU A 46 5.85 14.61 0.84
N LYS A 47 7.14 14.27 0.96
CA LYS A 47 7.59 12.88 0.94
C LYS A 47 7.62 12.35 2.37
N LEU A 48 6.63 11.54 2.72
CA LEU A 48 6.54 10.84 4.00
C LEU A 48 6.39 9.34 3.76
N THR A 49 6.92 8.53 4.67
CA THR A 49 6.64 7.10 4.73
C THR A 49 5.22 6.84 5.24
N PHE A 50 4.68 5.65 4.97
CA PHE A 50 3.41 5.19 5.51
C PHE A 50 3.25 5.46 7.01
N ARG A 51 4.31 5.17 7.79
CA ARG A 51 4.30 5.32 9.25
C ARG A 51 4.24 6.78 9.66
N GLU A 52 4.96 7.64 8.95
CA GLU A 52 4.97 9.08 9.20
C GLU A 52 3.64 9.70 8.81
N ILE A 53 3.02 9.29 7.70
CA ILE A 53 1.68 9.72 7.29
C ILE A 53 0.67 9.37 8.39
N PHE A 54 0.66 8.12 8.85
CA PHE A 54 -0.24 7.68 9.91
C PHE A 54 -0.03 8.47 11.21
N LYS A 55 1.24 8.67 11.60
CA LYS A 55 1.59 9.43 12.82
C LYS A 55 1.21 10.90 12.73
N LYS A 56 1.39 11.53 11.56
CA LYS A 56 1.17 12.97 11.33
C LYS A 56 -0.31 13.31 11.15
N HIS A 57 -1.06 12.48 10.44
CA HIS A 57 -2.44 12.80 10.03
C HIS A 57 -3.52 11.95 10.73
N GLY A 58 -3.12 10.91 11.46
CA GLY A 58 -4.05 10.03 12.17
C GLY A 58 -4.78 9.04 11.27
N ALA A 59 -5.58 8.18 11.91
CA ALA A 59 -6.24 7.06 11.24
C ALA A 59 -7.30 7.49 10.23
N ASP A 60 -8.07 8.54 10.49
CA ASP A 60 -9.19 8.93 9.61
C ASP A 60 -8.70 9.41 8.25
N PHE A 61 -7.71 10.30 8.24
CA PHE A 61 -7.05 10.72 7.01
C PHE A 61 -6.38 9.52 6.31
N PHE A 62 -5.80 8.60 7.08
CA PHE A 62 -5.20 7.40 6.52
C PHE A 62 -6.24 6.53 5.79
N ARG A 63 -7.44 6.36 6.37
CA ARG A 63 -8.55 5.63 5.76
C ARG A 63 -9.09 6.29 4.49
N THR A 64 -8.96 7.62 4.34
CA THR A 64 -9.34 8.28 3.07
C THR A 64 -8.35 7.97 1.95
N LEU A 65 -7.05 7.87 2.28
CA LEU A 65 -6.03 7.45 1.30
C LEU A 65 -6.19 5.99 0.88
N GLU A 66 -6.60 5.08 1.78
CA GLU A 66 -6.88 3.67 1.43
C GLU A 66 -8.07 3.48 0.48
N LYS A 67 -8.98 4.45 0.41
CA LYS A 67 -10.19 4.39 -0.44
C LYS A 67 -9.99 5.04 -1.82
N LYS A 68 -8.85 5.68 -2.04
CA LYS A 68 -8.54 6.44 -3.26
C LYS A 68 -7.89 5.53 -4.29
#